data_AF-A0A819APN4-F1
#
_entry.id   AF-A0A819APN4-F1
#
_cell.length_a   1.000
_cell.length_b   1.000
_cell.length_c   1.000
_cell.angle_alpha   90.00
_cell.angle_beta   90.00
_cell.angle_gamma   90.00
#
_symmetry.space_group_name_H-M   'P 1'
#
loop_
_entity.id
_entity.type
_entity.pdbx_description
1 polymer ?
#
loop_
_entity_poly.entity_id
_entity_poly.type
_entity_poly.pdbx_seq_one_letter_code
_entity_poly.pdbx_strand_id
1 'polypeptide(L)'
;MSIVHSIGTTEEEISIAIDLLDLLEDLCNSDSVTIETEDSLEVSDVDHFDPDYPVEIEDDEEKQLVENRQFSLVYMQRVVDFARPGVAFITVQHAFRRVRDPMQLKRFREYVANNENHRQKLKHVEHFVLDRFRSACNNNLPVHDLDVKRWALSQAKIENIDDFKASDYWLLNFKKRNGISSRKVTKFVSHREVVDKSIIKQTADDFVAEATKHIPKY
;
A
#
# COMPACT_ATOMS: atom_id res chain seq x y z
N MET A 1 -41.86 -34.59 14.02
CA MET A 1 -40.97 -34.35 12.87
C MET A 1 -39.68 -33.70 13.39
N SER A 2 -38.62 -34.47 13.60
CA SER A 2 -37.31 -33.93 13.95
C SER A 2 -36.27 -34.55 13.02
N ILE A 3 -35.73 -33.73 12.12
CA ILE A 3 -34.57 -34.09 11.29
C ILE A 3 -33.37 -33.41 11.94
N VAL A 4 -32.58 -34.20 12.67
CA VAL A 4 -31.28 -33.80 13.19
C VAL A 4 -30.31 -33.85 12.02
N HIS A 5 -29.90 -32.69 11.50
CA HIS A 5 -28.84 -32.64 10.49
C HIS A 5 -27.52 -32.95 11.18
N SER A 6 -26.98 -34.14 10.93
CA SER A 6 -25.65 -34.55 11.32
C SER A 6 -24.63 -33.66 10.59
N ILE A 7 -24.01 -32.72 11.30
CA ILE A 7 -22.82 -32.01 10.84
C ILE A 7 -21.64 -32.97 11.04
N GLY A 8 -21.57 -33.98 10.18
CA GLY A 8 -20.37 -34.80 10.04
C GLY A 8 -19.54 -34.19 8.93
N THR A 9 -18.38 -33.64 9.26
CA THR A 9 -17.32 -33.34 8.28
C THR A 9 -17.14 -34.54 7.37
N THR A 10 -17.22 -34.32 6.06
CA THR A 10 -17.19 -35.42 5.10
C THR A 10 -15.80 -36.06 5.10
N GLU A 11 -15.72 -37.36 4.78
CA GLU A 11 -14.43 -38.08 4.73
C GLU A 11 -13.44 -37.41 3.76
N GLU A 12 -13.96 -36.76 2.71
CA GLU A 12 -13.19 -35.97 1.75
C GLU A 12 -12.57 -34.72 2.40
N GLU A 13 -13.32 -33.99 3.24
CA GLU A 13 -12.79 -32.82 3.96
C GLU A 13 -11.70 -33.21 4.96
N ILE A 14 -11.85 -34.37 5.62
CA ILE A 14 -10.85 -34.92 6.54
C ILE A 14 -9.60 -35.33 5.76
N SER A 15 -9.75 -35.98 4.60
CA SER A 15 -8.62 -36.36 3.74
C SER A 15 -7.84 -35.14 3.27
N ILE A 16 -8.54 -34.11 2.78
CA ILE A 16 -7.90 -32.87 2.30
C ILE A 16 -7.19 -32.14 3.44
N ALA A 17 -7.77 -32.15 4.65
CA ALA A 17 -7.15 -31.53 5.82
C ALA A 17 -5.87 -32.24 6.25
N ILE A 18 -5.82 -33.57 6.14
CA ILE A 18 -4.62 -34.38 6.42
C ILE A 18 -3.56 -34.11 5.36
N ASP A 19 -3.91 -34.13 4.07
CA ASP A 19 -2.98 -33.87 2.97
C ASP A 19 -2.37 -32.45 3.06
N LEU A 20 -3.16 -31.47 3.51
CA LEU A 20 -2.67 -30.11 3.77
C LEU A 20 -1.75 -30.03 4.98
N LEU A 21 -2.00 -30.83 6.01
CA LEU A 21 -1.17 -30.88 7.21
C LEU A 21 0.21 -31.46 6.89
N ASP A 22 0.26 -32.56 6.14
CA ASP A 22 1.50 -33.19 5.69
C ASP A 22 2.32 -32.24 4.80
N LEU A 23 1.65 -31.53 3.87
CA LEU A 23 2.32 -30.52 3.03
C LEU A 23 2.93 -29.37 3.85
N LEU A 24 2.24 -28.91 4.89
CA LEU A 24 2.73 -27.83 5.76
C LEU A 24 3.87 -28.30 6.67
N GLU A 25 3.83 -29.55 7.11
CA GLU A 25 4.88 -30.17 7.91
C GLU A 25 6.17 -30.36 7.09
N ASP A 26 6.05 -30.79 5.83
CA ASP A 26 7.16 -30.86 4.88
C ASP A 26 7.78 -29.48 4.61
N LEU A 27 6.96 -28.44 4.45
CA LEU A 27 7.44 -27.07 4.29
C LEU A 27 8.16 -26.53 5.53
N CYS A 28 7.69 -26.88 6.73
CA CYS A 28 8.32 -26.47 7.99
C CYS A 28 9.63 -27.22 8.28
N ASN A 29 9.75 -28.46 7.80
CA ASN A 29 10.91 -29.32 8.00
C ASN A 29 11.99 -29.18 6.89
N SER A 30 11.65 -28.55 5.76
CA SER A 30 12.64 -28.17 4.75
C SER A 30 13.46 -26.95 5.22
N ASP A 31 14.75 -27.16 5.53
CA ASP A 31 15.66 -26.10 6.01
C ASP A 31 16.08 -25.10 4.89
N SER A 32 15.53 -25.22 3.67
CA SER A 32 15.68 -24.22 2.61
C SER A 32 14.56 -24.32 1.57
N VAL A 33 13.64 -23.36 1.59
CA VAL A 33 12.80 -23.08 0.41
C VAL A 33 13.59 -22.12 -0.48
N THR A 34 14.33 -22.65 -1.44
CA THR A 34 14.83 -21.87 -2.58
C THR A 34 13.67 -21.66 -3.54
N ILE A 35 13.00 -20.52 -3.42
CA ILE A 35 12.14 -20.03 -4.50
C ILE A 35 13.10 -19.56 -5.59
N GLU A 36 13.33 -20.40 -6.59
CA GLU A 36 13.94 -19.96 -7.85
C GLU A 36 12.96 -19.01 -8.52
N THR A 37 13.17 -17.70 -8.31
CA THR A 37 12.57 -16.70 -9.18
C THR A 37 13.39 -16.71 -10.47
N GLU A 38 12.89 -17.38 -11.50
CA GLU A 38 13.22 -17.04 -12.89
C GLU A 38 12.74 -15.60 -13.13
N ASP A 39 13.63 -14.64 -12.83
CA ASP A 39 13.94 -13.48 -13.68
C ASP A 39 15.01 -12.65 -12.97
N SER A 40 16.23 -13.20 -12.97
CA SER A 40 17.41 -12.34 -12.99
C SER A 40 17.51 -11.76 -14.40
N LEU A 41 16.88 -10.61 -14.63
CA LEU A 41 17.30 -9.74 -15.72
C LEU A 41 18.68 -9.19 -15.35
N GLU A 42 19.72 -9.81 -15.92
CA GLU A 42 21.03 -9.20 -16.07
C GLU A 42 20.85 -7.92 -16.90
N VAL A 43 20.71 -6.78 -16.21
CA VAL A 43 20.99 -5.48 -16.82
C VAL A 43 22.48 -5.26 -16.75
N SER A 44 23.13 -5.52 -17.88
CA SER A 44 24.51 -5.15 -18.15
C SER A 44 24.69 -3.63 -18.04
N ASP A 45 25.62 -3.29 -17.15
CA ASP A 45 26.58 -2.18 -17.22
C ASP A 45 26.11 -0.73 -17.47
N VAL A 46 26.16 0.00 -16.36
CA VAL A 46 26.80 1.32 -16.18
C VAL A 46 26.16 2.51 -16.92
N ASP A 47 25.13 3.08 -16.29
CA ASP A 47 25.10 4.54 -16.18
C ASP A 47 25.89 4.94 -14.94
N HIS A 48 27.12 5.38 -15.16
CA HIS A 48 27.95 6.04 -14.17
C HIS A 48 27.18 7.27 -13.66
N PHE A 49 26.51 7.14 -12.51
CA PHE A 49 25.91 8.28 -11.82
C PHE A 49 27.05 9.16 -11.33
N ASP A 50 27.40 10.16 -12.13
CA ASP A 50 28.32 11.23 -11.77
C ASP A 50 27.68 12.06 -10.63
N PRO A 51 28.20 11.99 -9.40
CA PRO A 51 27.64 12.72 -8.26
C PRO A 51 27.84 14.23 -8.38
N ASP A 52 28.63 14.71 -9.35
CA ASP A 52 28.82 16.14 -9.64
C ASP A 52 27.93 16.64 -10.80
N TYR A 53 27.08 15.80 -11.40
CA TYR A 53 26.02 16.31 -12.26
C TYR A 53 24.99 17.03 -11.38
N PRO A 54 24.83 18.36 -11.52
CA PRO A 54 23.79 19.06 -10.81
C PRO A 54 22.48 18.44 -11.27
N VAL A 55 21.81 17.72 -10.37
CA VAL A 55 20.37 17.56 -10.49
C VAL A 55 19.88 19.00 -10.47
N GLU A 56 19.50 19.51 -11.64
CA GLU A 56 18.61 20.64 -11.72
C GLU A 56 17.37 20.20 -10.93
N ILE A 57 17.40 20.52 -9.64
CA ILE A 57 16.18 20.76 -8.89
C ILE A 57 15.60 21.90 -9.72
N GLU A 58 14.68 21.56 -10.62
CA GLU A 58 13.76 22.53 -11.16
C GLU A 58 13.00 23.04 -9.93
N ASP A 59 13.61 24.03 -9.29
CA ASP A 59 12.96 24.94 -8.37
C ASP A 59 11.89 25.61 -9.22
N ASP A 60 10.71 24.96 -9.27
CA ASP A 60 9.43 25.46 -9.79
C ASP A 60 9.00 26.80 -9.11
N GLU A 61 9.87 27.37 -8.27
CA GLU A 61 9.73 28.69 -7.66
C GLU A 61 10.04 29.83 -8.65
N GLU A 62 10.81 29.60 -9.73
CA GLU A 62 11.26 30.69 -10.63
C GLU A 62 10.33 31.00 -11.83
N LYS A 63 9.07 30.57 -11.76
CA LYS A 63 7.96 31.09 -12.60
C LYS A 63 6.88 31.83 -11.79
N GLN A 64 7.17 32.27 -10.57
CA GLN A 64 6.21 32.92 -9.66
C GLN A 64 6.16 34.46 -9.72
N LEU A 65 6.14 35.05 -10.92
CA LEU A 65 5.74 36.46 -11.09
C LEU A 65 4.54 36.64 -12.04
N VAL A 66 3.60 35.71 -11.98
CA VAL A 66 2.26 35.90 -12.51
C VAL A 66 1.28 35.86 -11.35
N GLU A 67 1.08 37.03 -10.73
CA GLU A 67 -0.01 37.39 -9.79
C GLU A 67 -0.88 36.21 -9.34
N ASN A 68 -0.73 35.76 -8.09
CA ASN A 68 -1.60 34.82 -7.37
C ASN A 68 -3.05 34.74 -7.92
N ARG A 69 -3.27 33.88 -8.93
CA ARG A 69 -4.60 33.52 -9.48
C ARG A 69 -5.27 32.42 -8.66
N GLN A 70 -4.85 32.23 -7.42
CA GLN A 70 -5.51 31.31 -6.53
C GLN A 70 -6.68 32.05 -5.86
N PHE A 71 -7.90 31.62 -6.16
CA PHE A 71 -9.10 32.09 -5.48
C PHE A 71 -9.28 31.27 -4.21
N SER A 72 -9.58 31.94 -3.09
CA SER A 72 -9.97 31.26 -1.85
C SER A 72 -11.32 30.55 -2.03
N LEU A 73 -11.53 29.40 -1.38
CA LEU A 73 -12.81 28.68 -1.38
C LEU A 73 -13.96 29.60 -0.94
N VAL A 74 -13.75 30.39 0.10
CA VAL A 74 -14.74 31.37 0.61
C VAL A 74 -15.06 32.42 -0.45
N TYR A 75 -14.06 32.84 -1.24
CA TYR A 75 -14.28 33.76 -2.35
C TYR A 75 -15.12 33.11 -3.46
N MET A 76 -14.79 31.87 -3.85
CA MET A 76 -15.55 31.13 -4.86
C MET A 76 -17.01 30.90 -4.43
N GLN A 77 -17.24 30.56 -3.16
CA GLN A 77 -18.59 30.42 -2.58
C GLN A 77 -19.39 31.73 -2.72
N ARG A 78 -18.82 32.87 -2.30
CA ARG A 78 -19.48 34.18 -2.44
C ARG A 78 -19.84 34.51 -3.89
N VAL A 79 -18.96 34.18 -4.85
CA VAL A 79 -19.22 34.38 -6.28
C VAL A 79 -20.37 33.49 -6.76
N VAL A 80 -20.36 32.21 -6.38
CA VAL A 80 -21.40 31.24 -6.75
C VAL A 80 -22.76 31.61 -6.14
N ASP A 81 -22.78 32.01 -4.87
CA ASP A 81 -23.99 32.43 -4.14
C ASP A 81 -24.65 33.68 -4.74
N PHE A 82 -23.81 34.59 -5.26
CA PHE A 82 -24.26 35.79 -5.97
C PHE A 82 -24.76 35.47 -7.38
N ALA A 83 -24.14 34.51 -8.06
CA ALA A 83 -24.47 34.09 -9.42
C ALA A 83 -25.68 33.13 -9.48
N ARG A 84 -26.81 33.55 -8.90
CA ARG A 84 -28.08 32.81 -8.89
C ARG A 84 -28.66 32.65 -10.29
N PRO A 85 -29.53 31.65 -10.54
CA PRO A 85 -30.23 31.52 -11.82
C PRO A 85 -30.95 32.83 -12.19
N GLY A 86 -30.66 33.37 -13.38
CA GLY A 86 -31.22 34.64 -13.87
C GLY A 86 -30.29 35.85 -13.76
N VAL A 87 -29.17 35.77 -13.03
CA VAL A 87 -28.15 36.83 -13.00
C VAL A 87 -27.23 36.71 -14.22
N ALA A 88 -27.14 37.77 -15.03
CA ALA A 88 -26.23 37.81 -16.17
C ALA A 88 -24.76 37.83 -15.72
N PHE A 89 -23.88 37.19 -16.49
CA PHE A 89 -22.45 37.14 -16.16
C PHE A 89 -21.81 38.53 -16.03
N ILE A 90 -22.21 39.48 -16.87
CA ILE A 90 -21.73 40.88 -16.83
C ILE A 90 -21.97 41.48 -15.44
N THR A 91 -23.13 41.24 -14.84
CA THR A 91 -23.47 41.68 -13.48
C THR A 91 -22.54 41.04 -12.44
N VAL A 92 -22.24 39.74 -12.59
CA VAL A 92 -21.27 39.03 -11.73
C VAL A 92 -19.87 39.61 -11.90
N GLN A 93 -19.44 39.91 -13.12
CA GLN A 93 -18.14 40.49 -13.44
C GLN A 93 -17.97 41.90 -12.86
N HIS A 94 -19.01 42.72 -12.88
CA HIS A 94 -18.99 44.05 -12.25
C HIS A 94 -18.83 43.97 -10.73
N ALA A 95 -19.52 43.02 -10.08
CA ALA A 95 -19.41 42.80 -8.63
C ALA A 95 -18.07 42.15 -8.24
N PHE A 96 -17.54 41.27 -9.09
CA PHE A 96 -16.33 40.47 -8.83
C PHE A 96 -15.31 40.62 -9.95
N ARG A 97 -14.60 41.75 -9.97
CA ARG A 97 -13.64 42.10 -11.05
C ARG A 97 -12.51 41.10 -11.28
N ARG A 98 -12.21 40.21 -10.31
CA ARG A 98 -11.22 39.14 -10.47
C ARG A 98 -11.71 37.99 -11.34
N VAL A 99 -13.03 37.84 -11.52
CA VAL A 99 -13.65 36.81 -12.37
C VAL A 99 -13.82 37.39 -13.76
N ARG A 100 -12.95 36.98 -14.69
CA ARG A 100 -12.85 37.58 -16.03
C ARG A 100 -13.63 36.79 -17.08
N ASP A 101 -13.84 35.50 -16.87
CA ASP A 101 -14.35 34.57 -17.87
C ASP A 101 -15.54 33.76 -17.32
N PRO A 102 -16.67 33.63 -18.06
CA PRO A 102 -17.76 32.73 -17.72
C PRO A 102 -17.32 31.29 -17.39
N MET A 103 -16.26 30.80 -18.02
CA MET A 103 -15.70 29.48 -17.73
C MET A 103 -15.17 29.38 -16.29
N GLN A 104 -14.64 30.47 -15.73
CA GLN A 104 -14.21 30.50 -14.32
C GLN A 104 -15.40 30.34 -13.39
N LEU A 105 -16.55 30.94 -13.70
CA LEU A 105 -17.77 30.79 -12.92
C LEU A 105 -18.28 29.34 -12.95
N LYS A 106 -18.23 28.68 -14.12
CA LYS A 106 -18.55 27.25 -14.24
C LYS A 106 -17.64 26.41 -13.35
N ARG A 107 -16.32 26.62 -13.42
CA ARG A 107 -15.33 25.94 -12.58
C ARG A 107 -15.53 26.20 -11.09
N PHE A 108 -15.91 27.41 -10.69
CA PHE A 108 -16.22 27.70 -9.28
C PHE A 108 -17.46 26.96 -8.80
N ARG A 109 -18.51 26.85 -9.62
CA ARG A 109 -19.69 26.04 -9.28
C ARG A 109 -19.33 24.58 -9.08
N GLU A 110 -18.54 24.01 -10.00
CA GLU A 110 -18.03 22.65 -9.89
C GLU A 110 -17.16 22.47 -8.63
N TYR A 111 -16.27 23.43 -8.35
CA TYR A 111 -15.37 23.37 -7.20
C TYR A 111 -16.11 23.48 -5.86
N VAL A 112 -17.09 24.38 -5.77
CA VAL A 112 -17.95 24.55 -4.58
C VAL A 112 -18.85 23.33 -4.39
N ALA A 113 -19.41 22.78 -5.47
CA ALA A 113 -20.24 21.58 -5.40
C ALA A 113 -19.44 20.33 -5.00
N ASN A 114 -18.22 20.19 -5.50
CA ASN A 114 -17.37 19.03 -5.21
C ASN A 114 -16.65 19.14 -3.84
N ASN A 115 -16.73 20.30 -3.17
CA ASN A 115 -16.24 20.64 -1.82
C ASN A 115 -14.74 20.35 -1.51
N GLU A 116 -14.04 19.59 -2.36
CA GLU A 116 -12.64 19.21 -2.24
C GLU A 116 -11.93 19.22 -3.59
N ASN A 117 -10.71 19.74 -3.60
CA ASN A 117 -9.82 19.68 -4.76
C ASN A 117 -9.36 18.24 -4.99
N HIS A 118 -9.20 17.83 -6.24
CA HIS A 118 -8.52 16.58 -6.62
C HIS A 118 -7.20 16.38 -5.86
N ARG A 119 -6.41 17.45 -5.65
CA ARG A 119 -5.18 17.40 -4.84
C ARG A 119 -5.43 17.02 -3.38
N GLN A 120 -6.52 17.49 -2.77
CA GLN A 120 -6.89 17.15 -1.39
C GLN A 120 -7.31 15.69 -1.29
N LYS A 121 -8.12 15.22 -2.23
CA LYS A 121 -8.51 13.80 -2.31
C LYS A 121 -7.30 12.87 -2.43
N LEU A 122 -6.33 13.21 -3.28
CA LEU A 122 -5.07 12.46 -3.38
C LEU A 122 -4.28 12.45 -2.06
N LYS A 123 -4.31 13.55 -1.29
CA LYS A 123 -3.71 13.58 0.04
C LYS A 123 -4.46 12.69 1.04
N HIS A 124 -5.79 12.61 0.96
CA HIS A 124 -6.57 11.68 1.78
C HIS A 124 -6.18 10.22 1.48
N VAL A 125 -6.04 9.87 0.20
CA VAL A 125 -5.53 8.55 -0.22
C VAL A 125 -4.14 8.29 0.38
N GLU A 126 -3.21 9.24 0.25
CA GLU A 126 -1.86 9.10 0.79
C GLU A 126 -1.84 8.93 2.32
N HIS A 127 -2.61 9.75 3.05
CA HIS A 127 -2.74 9.65 4.50
C HIS A 127 -3.28 8.29 4.93
N PHE A 128 -4.37 7.84 4.30
CA PHE A 128 -4.97 6.54 4.61
C PHE A 128 -3.97 5.38 4.42
N VAL A 129 -3.23 5.39 3.30
CA VAL A 129 -2.24 4.35 2.99
C VAL A 129 -1.10 4.38 3.99
N LEU A 130 -0.63 5.57 4.38
CA LEU A 130 0.42 5.73 5.38
C LEU A 130 -0.01 5.20 6.75
N ASP A 131 -1.24 5.49 7.18
CA ASP A 131 -1.77 5.01 8.45
C ASP A 131 -1.93 3.49 8.46
N ARG A 132 -2.39 2.90 7.34
CA ARG A 132 -2.44 1.44 7.16
C ARG A 132 -1.05 0.81 7.20
N PHE A 133 -0.09 1.40 6.51
CA PHE A 133 1.30 0.96 6.51
C PHE A 133 1.88 0.96 7.93
N ARG A 134 1.73 2.08 8.66
CA ARG A 134 2.22 2.19 10.04
C ARG A 134 1.54 1.19 10.97
N SER A 135 0.23 1.00 10.82
CA SER A 135 -0.50 -0.01 11.60
C SER A 135 0.03 -1.42 11.32
N ALA A 136 0.27 -1.79 10.07
CA ALA A 136 0.85 -3.08 9.72
C ALA A 136 2.26 -3.25 10.32
N CYS A 137 3.12 -2.23 10.22
CA CYS A 137 4.45 -2.25 10.84
C CYS A 137 4.39 -2.40 12.37
N ASN A 138 3.48 -1.70 13.04
CA ASN A 138 3.30 -1.81 14.50
C ASN A 138 2.83 -3.22 14.92
N ASN A 139 2.15 -3.94 14.02
CA ASN A 139 1.73 -5.32 14.22
C ASN A 139 2.76 -6.35 13.72
N ASN A 140 3.98 -5.91 13.34
CA ASN A 140 5.03 -6.76 12.76
C ASN A 140 4.59 -7.55 11.51
N LEU A 141 3.64 -7.02 10.75
CA LEU A 141 3.19 -7.63 9.50
C LEU A 141 4.09 -7.18 8.34
N PRO A 142 4.56 -8.11 7.49
CA PRO A 142 5.25 -7.74 6.27
C PRO A 142 4.28 -7.02 5.33
N VAL A 143 4.75 -5.94 4.71
CA VAL A 143 3.98 -5.15 3.75
C VAL A 143 4.72 -5.12 2.43
N HIS A 144 4.07 -5.58 1.38
CA HIS A 144 4.60 -5.54 0.03
C HIS A 144 4.05 -4.34 -0.75
N ASP A 145 4.75 -4.00 -1.84
CA ASP A 145 4.36 -2.93 -2.76
C ASP A 145 2.94 -3.12 -3.31
N LEU A 146 2.55 -4.38 -3.53
CA LEU A 146 1.21 -4.75 -3.95
C LEU A 146 0.15 -4.36 -2.91
N ASP A 147 0.44 -4.51 -1.62
CA ASP A 147 -0.49 -4.16 -0.54
C ASP A 147 -0.70 -2.65 -0.48
N VAL A 148 0.39 -1.88 -0.60
CA VAL A 148 0.34 -0.41 -0.65
C VAL A 148 -0.50 0.06 -1.83
N LYS A 149 -0.30 -0.51 -3.02
CA LYS A 149 -1.12 -0.20 -4.20
C LYS A 149 -2.59 -0.57 -4.00
N ARG A 150 -2.88 -1.75 -3.42
CA ARG A 150 -4.25 -2.19 -3.13
C ARG A 150 -4.97 -1.24 -2.18
N TRP A 151 -4.32 -0.81 -1.10
CA TRP A 151 -4.89 0.18 -0.17
C TRP A 151 -5.15 1.52 -0.86
N ALA A 152 -4.21 1.97 -1.69
CA ALA A 152 -4.35 3.24 -2.41
C ALA A 152 -5.52 3.21 -3.40
N LEU A 153 -5.65 2.14 -4.19
CA LEU A 153 -6.76 1.96 -5.13
C LEU A 153 -8.11 1.81 -4.41
N SER A 154 -8.12 1.10 -3.27
CA SER A 154 -9.33 0.98 -2.45
C SER A 154 -9.81 2.35 -1.96
N GLN A 155 -8.91 3.18 -1.44
CA GLN A 155 -9.28 4.51 -0.96
C GLN A 155 -9.65 5.44 -2.12
N ALA A 156 -8.94 5.39 -3.24
CA ALA A 156 -9.25 6.21 -4.41
C ALA A 156 -10.67 5.95 -4.95
N LYS A 157 -11.14 4.70 -4.91
CA LYS A 157 -12.53 4.37 -5.25
C LYS A 157 -13.54 5.02 -4.29
N ILE A 158 -13.24 5.05 -2.99
CA ILE A 158 -14.08 5.70 -1.98
C ILE A 158 -14.13 7.22 -2.22
N GLU A 159 -13.00 7.83 -2.57
CA GLU A 159 -12.89 9.26 -2.88
C GLU A 159 -13.44 9.65 -4.27
N ASN A 160 -13.92 8.67 -5.05
CA ASN A 160 -14.37 8.81 -6.44
C ASN A 160 -13.29 9.43 -7.35
N ILE A 161 -12.08 8.87 -7.32
CA ILE A 161 -10.97 9.24 -8.19
C ILE A 161 -10.75 8.11 -9.21
N ASP A 162 -11.47 8.15 -10.32
CA ASP A 162 -11.46 7.06 -11.31
C ASP A 162 -10.13 6.94 -12.07
N ASP A 163 -9.41 8.06 -12.22
CA ASP A 163 -8.15 8.12 -12.98
C ASP A 163 -6.92 7.69 -12.17
N PHE A 164 -7.08 7.37 -10.88
CA PHE A 164 -5.96 7.02 -10.02
C PHE A 164 -5.52 5.57 -10.23
N LYS A 165 -4.25 5.38 -10.65
CA LYS A 165 -3.72 4.06 -11.04
C LYS A 165 -2.75 3.41 -10.05
N ALA A 166 -2.39 4.09 -8.95
CA ALA A 166 -1.34 3.64 -8.03
C ALA A 166 -0.08 3.12 -8.77
N SER A 167 0.40 3.89 -9.74
CA SER A 167 1.54 3.50 -10.60
C SER A 167 2.82 3.30 -9.81
N ASP A 168 3.82 2.63 -10.39
CA ASP A 168 5.14 2.47 -9.78
C ASP A 168 5.79 3.80 -9.46
N TYR A 169 5.63 4.79 -10.34
CA TYR A 169 6.09 6.16 -10.10
C TYR A 169 5.41 6.80 -8.88
N TRP A 170 4.09 6.64 -8.74
CA TRP A 170 3.37 7.13 -7.56
C TRP A 170 3.86 6.43 -6.29
N LEU A 171 4.03 5.11 -6.33
CA LEU A 171 4.50 4.31 -5.20
C LEU A 171 5.93 4.70 -4.79
N LEU A 172 6.83 4.90 -5.75
CA LEU A 172 8.20 5.35 -5.50
C LEU A 172 8.21 6.71 -4.79
N ASN A 173 7.41 7.66 -5.28
CA ASN A 173 7.31 8.98 -4.67
C ASN A 173 6.63 8.94 -3.30
N PHE A 174 5.59 8.12 -3.13
CA PHE A 174 4.97 7.87 -1.83
C PHE A 174 6.01 7.35 -0.83
N LYS A 175 6.80 6.35 -1.21
CA LYS A 175 7.89 5.81 -0.37
C LYS A 175 8.92 6.88 -0.01
N LYS A 176 9.42 7.63 -1.00
CA LYS A 176 10.38 8.72 -0.80
C LYS A 176 9.86 9.78 0.17
N ARG A 177 8.64 10.30 -0.06
CA ARG A 177 8.02 11.34 0.80
C ARG A 177 7.83 10.88 2.24
N ASN A 178 7.55 9.60 2.46
CA ASN A 178 7.25 9.05 3.77
C ASN A 178 8.45 8.31 4.42
N GLY A 179 9.63 8.37 3.81
CA GLY A 179 10.85 7.72 4.35
C GLY A 179 10.77 6.20 4.40
N ILE A 180 9.97 5.58 3.51
CA ILE A 180 9.79 4.13 3.46
C ILE A 180 10.82 3.54 2.50
N SER A 181 11.66 2.66 3.04
CA SER A 181 12.64 1.87 2.28
C SER A 181 12.19 0.41 2.21
N SER A 182 12.42 -0.26 1.08
CA SER A 182 12.33 -1.73 1.04
C SER A 182 13.39 -2.32 1.97
N ARG A 183 12.98 -3.20 2.88
CA ARG A 183 13.88 -3.90 3.81
C ARG A 183 13.65 -5.39 3.69
N LYS A 184 14.73 -6.16 3.54
CA LYS A 184 14.68 -7.61 3.64
C LYS A 184 14.36 -7.98 5.08
N VAL A 185 13.36 -8.83 5.29
CA VAL A 185 13.12 -9.44 6.60
C VAL A 185 14.22 -10.47 6.82
N THR A 186 15.18 -10.16 7.69
CA THR A 186 16.25 -11.09 8.07
C THR A 186 16.06 -11.53 9.51
N LYS A 187 15.98 -12.85 9.73
CA LYS A 187 16.05 -13.41 11.07
C LYS A 187 17.52 -13.45 11.49
N PHE A 188 17.89 -12.65 12.49
CA PHE A 188 19.19 -12.81 13.15
C PHE A 188 19.08 -14.03 14.07
N VAL A 189 19.83 -15.08 13.76
CA VAL A 189 19.93 -16.29 14.59
C VAL A 189 21.30 -16.29 15.25
N SER A 190 21.35 -16.50 16.56
CA SER A 190 22.63 -16.58 17.26
C SER A 190 23.31 -17.94 17.01
N HIS A 191 24.65 -17.98 17.03
CA HIS A 191 25.39 -19.25 16.93
C HIS A 191 24.97 -20.24 18.02
N ARG A 192 24.63 -19.74 19.22
CA ARG A 192 24.09 -20.57 20.31
C ARG A 192 22.79 -21.25 19.93
N GLU A 193 21.81 -20.53 19.37
CA GLU A 193 20.55 -21.13 18.92
C GLU A 193 20.74 -22.20 17.84
N VAL A 194 21.70 -22.01 16.93
CA VAL A 194 22.01 -23.02 15.90
C VAL A 194 22.61 -24.28 16.53
N VAL A 195 23.56 -24.11 17.45
CA VAL A 195 24.18 -25.22 18.18
C VAL A 195 23.15 -25.93 19.07
N ASP A 196 22.35 -25.19 19.83
CA ASP A 196 21.30 -25.73 20.68
C ASP A 196 20.28 -26.53 19.87
N LYS A 197 19.88 -26.08 18.67
CA LYS A 197 19.02 -26.87 17.77
C LYS A 197 19.63 -28.23 17.40
N SER A 198 20.92 -28.27 17.07
CA SER A 198 21.60 -29.53 16.72
C SER A 198 21.68 -30.48 17.91
N ILE A 199 21.98 -29.95 19.09
CA ILE A 199 22.03 -30.72 20.35
C ILE A 199 20.62 -31.21 20.72
N ILE A 200 19.60 -30.36 20.62
CA ILE A 200 18.20 -30.74 20.92
C ILE A 200 17.73 -31.85 19.97
N LYS A 201 18.02 -31.76 18.66
CA LYS A 201 17.70 -32.84 17.71
C LYS A 201 18.39 -34.15 18.10
N GLN A 202 19.70 -34.12 18.34
CA GLN A 202 20.46 -35.32 18.69
C GLN A 202 19.98 -35.94 20.01
N THR A 203 19.70 -35.11 21.02
CA THR A 203 19.18 -35.56 22.31
C THR A 203 17.78 -36.18 22.17
N ALA A 204 16.94 -35.63 21.29
CA ALA A 204 15.62 -36.18 21.00
C ALA A 204 15.73 -37.52 20.26
N ASP A 205 16.62 -37.63 19.27
CA ASP A 205 16.87 -38.88 18.53
C ASP A 205 17.41 -39.98 19.46
N ASP A 206 18.36 -39.64 20.33
CA ASP A 206 18.93 -40.56 21.33
C ASP A 206 17.84 -41.03 22.31
N PHE A 207 16.98 -40.12 22.78
CA PHE A 207 15.85 -40.45 23.65
C PHE A 207 14.85 -41.40 22.98
N VAL A 208 14.49 -41.15 21.71
CA VAL A 208 13.58 -42.02 20.95
C VAL A 208 14.20 -43.41 20.74
N ALA A 209 15.49 -43.47 20.41
CA ALA A 209 16.23 -44.73 20.25
C ALA A 209 16.33 -45.53 21.56
N GLU A 210 16.41 -44.87 22.70
CA GLU A 210 16.38 -45.52 24.01
C GLU A 210 14.96 -45.99 24.37
N ALA A 211 13.96 -45.13 24.23
CA ALA A 211 12.57 -45.47 24.52
C ALA A 211 12.08 -46.66 23.68
N THR A 212 12.43 -46.71 22.38
CA THR A 212 12.05 -47.81 21.48
C THR A 212 12.64 -49.17 21.86
N LYS A 213 13.75 -49.22 22.61
CA LYS A 213 14.28 -50.50 23.15
C LYS A 213 13.40 -51.08 24.25
N HIS A 214 12.66 -50.23 24.96
CA HIS A 214 11.85 -50.61 26.11
C HIS A 214 10.35 -50.68 25.80
N ILE A 215 9.93 -50.24 24.62
CA ILE A 215 8.54 -50.37 24.16
C ILE A 215 8.35 -51.81 23.63
N PRO A 216 7.47 -52.62 24.25
CA PRO A 216 7.18 -53.96 23.76
C PRO A 216 6.52 -53.88 22.38
N LYS A 217 7.05 -54.62 21.41
CA LYS A 217 6.43 -54.79 20.09
C LYS A 217 5.14 -55.59 20.26
N TYR A 218 4.00 -54.93 20.07
CA TYR A 218 2.70 -55.58 19.92
C TYR A 218 2.49 -56.01 18.46
#